data_AF-A0A941YNP7-F1
#
_entry.id   AF-A0A941YNP7-F1
#
_cell.length_a   1.000
_cell.length_b   1.000
_cell.length_c   1.000
_cell.angle_alpha   90.00
_cell.angle_beta   90.00
_cell.angle_gamma   90.00
#
_symmetry.space_group_name_H-M   'P 1'
#
loop_
_entity.id
_entity.type
_entity.pdbx_description
1 polymer ?
#
loop_
_entity_poly.entity_id
_entity_poly.type
_entity_poly.pdbx_seq_one_letter_code
_entity_poly.pdbx_strand_id
1 'polypeptide(L)' 'MAADLALLSQDILTVPAQALPATRSVLTVVDGEIVFEDPELAATGQFK' A
#
# COMPACT_ATOMS: atom_id res chain seq x y z
N MET A 1 8.97 -11.47 -15.75
CA MET A 1 7.55 -11.38 -15.34
C MET A 1 7.41 -10.04 -14.63
N ALA A 2 6.44 -9.21 -15.04
CA ALA A 2 6.15 -7.93 -14.39
C ALA A 2 5.44 -8.16 -13.05
N ALA A 3 5.68 -7.29 -12.08
CA ALA A 3 5.08 -7.34 -10.75
C ALA A 3 4.19 -6.12 -10.52
N ASP A 4 2.88 -6.37 -10.44
CA ASP A 4 1.88 -5.34 -10.17
C ASP A 4 1.21 -5.64 -8.84
N LEU A 5 1.33 -4.71 -7.87
CA LEU A 5 0.71 -4.85 -6.56
C LEU A 5 0.44 -3.49 -5.91
N ALA A 6 -0.51 -3.49 -4.97
CA ALA A 6 -0.76 -2.36 -4.08
C ALA A 6 -0.74 -2.85 -2.63
N LEU A 7 -0.05 -2.09 -1.77
CA LEU A 7 -0.13 -2.25 -0.33
C LEU A 7 -1.17 -1.28 0.21
N LEU A 8 -2.02 -1.77 1.11
CA LEU A 8 -3.08 -0.99 1.72
C LEU A 8 -2.79 -0.76 3.20
N SER A 9 -3.30 0.34 3.74
CA SER A 9 -3.14 0.72 5.15
C SER A 9 -3.85 -0.22 6.14
N GLN A 10 -4.76 -1.07 5.64
CA GLN A 10 -5.51 -2.02 6.44
C GLN A 10 -5.80 -3.29 5.66
N ASP A 11 -6.00 -4.39 6.39
CA ASP A 11 -6.51 -5.63 5.82
C ASP A 11 -8.02 -5.53 5.57
N ILE A 12 -8.36 -5.20 4.33
CA ILE A 12 -9.75 -5.01 3.91
C ILE A 12 -10.60 -6.28 3.99
N LEU A 13 -9.98 -7.46 4.13
CA LEU A 13 -10.69 -8.74 4.18
C LEU A 13 -11.20 -9.06 5.60
N THR A 14 -10.70 -8.37 6.61
CA THR A 14 -11.03 -8.63 8.02
C THR A 14 -11.66 -7.44 8.75
N VAL A 15 -11.51 -6.22 8.25
CA VAL A 15 -12.13 -5.03 8.85
C VAL A 15 -13.66 -4.99 8.66
N PRO A 16 -14.40 -4.37 9.60
CA PRO A 16 -15.84 -4.11 9.42
C PRO A 16 -16.11 -3.24 8.19
N ALA A 17 -17.25 -3.46 7.52
CA ALA A 17 -17.62 -2.73 6.31
C ALA A 17 -17.61 -1.20 6.48
N GLN A 18 -17.98 -0.70 7.66
CA GLN A 18 -18.00 0.73 7.98
C GLN A 18 -16.59 1.35 8.03
N ALA A 19 -15.54 0.53 8.22
CA ALA A 19 -14.15 0.97 8.25
C ALA A 19 -13.50 0.98 6.85
N LEU A 20 -14.13 0.42 5.82
CA LEU A 20 -13.59 0.39 4.46
C LEU A 20 -13.24 1.77 3.89
N PRO A 21 -14.02 2.85 4.11
CA PRO A 21 -13.68 4.19 3.61
C PRO A 21 -12.36 4.77 4.15
N ALA A 22 -11.83 4.21 5.24
CA ALA A 22 -10.55 4.63 5.81
C ALA A 22 -9.34 3.99 5.11
N THR A 23 -9.54 3.00 4.23
CA THR A 23 -8.47 2.35 3.46
C THR A 23 -7.73 3.36 2.60
N ARG A 24 -6.39 3.36 2.69
CA ARG A 24 -5.52 4.13 1.80
C ARG A 24 -4.52 3.20 1.13
N SER A 25 -4.12 3.52 -0.09
CA SER A 25 -2.94 2.91 -0.69
C SER A 25 -1.71 3.52 -0.04
N VAL A 26 -0.77 2.69 0.41
CA VAL A 26 0.50 3.13 0.99
C VAL A 26 1.69 2.87 0.06
N LEU A 27 1.56 1.91 -0.86
CA LEU A 27 2.54 1.61 -1.90
C LEU A 27 1.81 1.13 -3.15
N THR A 28 2.26 1.55 -4.32
CA THR A 28 1.85 0.99 -5.60
C THR A 28 3.08 0.65 -6.43
N VAL A 29 3.15 -0.59 -6.90
CA VAL A 29 4.18 -1.08 -7.81
C VAL A 29 3.52 -1.47 -9.13
N VAL A 30 4.09 -0.99 -10.23
CA VAL A 30 3.67 -1.31 -11.60
C VAL A 30 4.90 -1.73 -12.38
N ASP A 31 4.85 -2.88 -13.06
CA ASP A 31 5.97 -3.46 -13.79
C ASP A 31 7.25 -3.63 -12.95
N GLY A 32 7.11 -3.76 -11.63
CA GLY A 32 8.23 -3.84 -10.68
C GLY A 32 8.82 -2.50 -10.26
N GLU A 33 8.29 -1.37 -10.73
CA GLU A 33 8.70 -0.02 -10.32
C GLU A 33 7.72 0.58 -9.30
N ILE A 34 8.25 1.23 -8.27
CA ILE A 34 7.45 1.98 -7.31
C ILE A 34 6.97 3.27 -7.99
N VAL A 35 5.67 3.34 -8.28
CA VAL A 35 5.03 4.51 -8.90
C VAL A 35 4.34 5.41 -7.88
N PHE A 36 4.07 4.88 -6.68
CA PHE A 36 3.56 5.64 -5.56
C PHE A 36 4.07 5.04 -4.25
N GLU A 37 4.51 5.91 -3.33
CA GLU A 37 4.92 5.58 -1.98
C GLU A 37 4.40 6.65 -1.03
N ASP A 38 3.73 6.25 0.04
CA ASP A 38 3.24 7.18 1.06
C ASP A 38 4.43 7.78 1.83
N PRO A 39 4.45 9.11 2.09
CA PRO A 39 5.54 9.75 2.82
C PRO A 39 5.81 9.16 4.21
N GLU A 40 4.79 8.67 4.91
CA GLU A 40 4.94 8.04 6.24
C GLU A 40 5.65 6.68 6.12
N LEU A 41 5.41 5.95 5.03
CA LEU A 41 6.10 4.70 4.71
C LEU A 41 7.58 4.98 4.34
N ALA A 42 7.84 5.98 3.51
CA ALA A 42 9.19 6.39 3.13
C ALA A 42 10.01 6.86 4.35
N ALA A 43 9.38 7.56 5.30
CA ALA A 43 10.03 8.06 6.50
C ALA A 43 10.44 6.95 7.49
N THR A 44 9.80 5.78 7.45
CA THR A 44 10.09 4.66 8.35
C THR A 44 11.21 3.74 7.85
N GLY A 45 11.67 3.90 6.61
CA GLY A 45 13.02 3.51 6.15
C GLY A 45 13.45 2.05 6.33
N GLN A 46 12.53 1.11 6.58
CA GLN A 46 12.87 -0.28 6.91
C GLN A 46 13.08 -1.20 5.68
N PHE A 47 13.06 -0.67 4.46
CA PHE A 47 13.18 -1.46 3.22
C PHE A 47 14.46 -1.15 2.43
N LYS A 48 15.58 -0.91 3.10
CA LYS A 48 16.92 -0.94 2.49
C LYS A 48 17.69 -2.19 2.87
#